data_AF-A0A914KFC2-F1
#
_entry.id   AF-A0A914KFC2-F1
#
_cell.length_a   1.000
_cell.length_b   1.000
_cell.length_c   1.000
_cell.angle_alpha   90.00
_cell.angle_beta   90.00
_cell.angle_gamma   90.00
#
_symmetry.space_group_name_H-M   'P 1'
#
loop_
_entity.id
_entity.type
_entity.pdbx_description
1 polymer ?
#
loop_
_entity_poly.entity_id
_entity_poly.type
_entity_poly.pdbx_seq_one_letter_code
_entity_poly.pdbx_strand_id
1 'polypeptide(L)'
;MRKQAASAIAIVMCRESDGKPFYGFGYHRFLLKFPLDTIQPSKDKFPVLFSMINEKQRSYEIWKPKIDDFLSFSHQTVISEGKTKCLVEKEKGIEMTFFCNHIEWQLFLVLCFERKVPEKESAVQNFLSDVVGFLRFSKLYQELRTPPKSGNS
;
A
#
# COMPACT_ATOMS: atom_id res chain seq x y z
N MET A 1 16.60 -15.71 16.09
CA MET A 1 15.31 -15.02 15.97
C MET A 1 14.72 -15.33 14.61
N ARG A 2 13.60 -16.06 14.51
CA ARG A 2 12.90 -16.27 13.23
C ARG A 2 12.40 -14.90 12.75
N LYS A 3 12.88 -14.44 11.58
CA LYS A 3 12.37 -13.22 10.94
C LYS A 3 10.85 -13.30 10.87
N GLN A 4 10.16 -12.33 11.45
CA GLN A 4 8.72 -12.16 11.28
C GLN A 4 8.46 -11.67 9.85
N ALA A 5 8.64 -12.55 8.86
CA ALA A 5 8.46 -12.19 7.47
C ALA A 5 6.97 -12.00 7.19
N ALA A 6 6.62 -10.84 6.61
CA ALA A 6 5.32 -10.67 6.00
C ALA A 6 5.15 -11.67 4.85
N SER A 7 3.96 -12.23 4.72
CA SER A 7 3.57 -13.07 3.59
C SER A 7 3.42 -12.24 2.33
N ALA A 8 3.01 -10.98 2.48
CA ALA A 8 3.00 -10.02 1.38
C ALA A 8 3.14 -8.56 1.84
N ILE A 9 3.67 -7.74 0.93
CA ILE A 9 3.69 -6.28 0.99
C ILE A 9 3.12 -5.72 -0.31
N ALA A 10 2.29 -4.69 -0.23
CA ALA A 10 1.68 -4.04 -1.39
C ALA A 10 1.61 -2.52 -1.24
N ILE A 11 1.77 -1.82 -2.36
CA ILE A 11 1.36 -0.42 -2.48
C ILE A 11 0.05 -0.40 -3.24
N VAL A 12 -0.97 0.19 -2.63
CA VAL A 12 -2.34 0.22 -3.15
C VAL A 12 -2.77 1.67 -3.31
N MET A 13 -3.44 1.97 -4.42
CA MET A 13 -3.98 3.31 -4.69
C MET A 13 -5.49 3.30 -4.45
N CYS A 14 -6.03 4.24 -3.67
CA CYS A 14 -7.47 4.48 -3.62
C CYS A 14 -7.91 5.34 -4.81
N ARG A 15 -8.96 4.90 -5.50
CA ARG A 15 -9.53 5.60 -6.65
C ARG A 15 -10.99 6.01 -6.48
N GLU A 16 -11.55 5.89 -5.28
CA GLU A 16 -12.98 6.12 -5.06
C GLU A 16 -13.45 7.54 -5.46
N SER A 17 -12.56 8.53 -5.42
CA SER A 17 -12.86 9.94 -5.71
C SER A 17 -12.48 10.39 -7.12
N ASP A 18 -11.79 9.55 -7.91
CA ASP A 18 -11.07 10.05 -9.09
C ASP A 18 -11.93 10.04 -10.36
N GLY A 19 -12.96 9.20 -10.46
CA GLY A 19 -13.95 9.13 -11.56
C GLY A 19 -13.38 8.89 -12.98
N LYS A 20 -12.06 8.98 -13.13
CA LYS A 20 -11.32 8.93 -14.39
C LYS A 20 -10.98 7.48 -14.75
N PRO A 21 -10.83 7.16 -16.04
CA PRO A 21 -10.23 5.90 -16.46
C PRO A 21 -8.79 5.75 -15.93
N PHE A 22 -8.42 4.57 -15.41
CA PHE A 22 -7.04 4.26 -15.02
C PHE A 22 -6.50 3.10 -15.82
N TYR A 23 -5.34 3.31 -16.42
CA TYR A 23 -4.68 2.35 -17.29
C TYR A 23 -3.38 1.81 -16.69
N GLY A 24 -3.06 2.18 -15.45
CA GLY A 24 -1.74 1.96 -14.86
C GLY A 24 -0.83 3.18 -14.97
N PHE A 25 0.22 3.21 -14.14
CA PHE A 25 1.24 4.26 -14.20
C PHE A 25 2.05 4.13 -15.49
N GLY A 26 2.32 5.26 -16.15
CA GLY A 26 3.09 5.30 -17.40
C GLY A 26 2.29 4.98 -18.67
N TYR A 27 1.10 4.38 -18.55
CA TYR A 27 0.27 4.02 -19.71
C TYR A 27 -0.38 5.22 -20.41
N HIS A 28 -0.46 6.39 -19.77
CA HIS A 28 -0.88 7.63 -20.45
C HIS A 28 -0.06 7.95 -21.71
N ARG A 29 1.22 7.52 -21.76
CA ARG A 29 2.08 7.68 -22.95
C ARG A 29 1.77 6.67 -24.05
N PHE A 30 1.22 5.51 -23.68
CA PHE A 30 0.76 4.49 -24.63
C PHE A 30 -0.56 4.88 -25.29
N LEU A 31 -1.44 5.58 -24.57
CA LEU A 31 -2.70 6.11 -25.12
C LEU A 31 -2.49 7.10 -26.27
N LEU A 32 -1.32 7.74 -26.36
CA LEU A 32 -0.95 8.62 -27.48
C LEU A 32 -0.45 7.84 -28.71
N LYS A 33 -0.12 6.55 -28.55
CA LYS A 33 0.53 5.72 -29.59
C LYS A 33 -0.32 4.56 -30.09
N PHE A 34 -1.30 4.11 -29.32
CA PHE A 34 -2.16 2.97 -29.66
C PHE A 34 -3.63 3.38 -29.57
N PRO A 35 -4.49 2.92 -30.49
CA PRO A 35 -5.91 3.25 -30.46
C PRO A 35 -6.56 2.77 -29.17
N LEU A 36 -7.37 3.65 -28.54
CA LEU A 36 -8.08 3.43 -27.27
C LEU A 36 -8.93 2.14 -27.26
N ASP A 37 -9.36 1.71 -28.43
CA ASP A 37 -10.18 0.53 -28.70
C ASP A 37 -9.50 -0.78 -28.26
N THR A 38 -8.18 -0.75 -28.09
CA THR A 38 -7.36 -1.92 -27.70
C THR A 38 -7.05 -2.00 -26.20
N ILE A 39 -7.26 -0.91 -25.43
CA ILE A 39 -6.88 -0.85 -24.01
C ILE A 39 -8.09 -0.44 -23.17
N GLN A 40 -8.57 -1.36 -22.35
CA GLN A 40 -9.65 -1.11 -21.40
C GLN A 40 -9.08 -0.55 -20.08
N PRO A 41 -9.71 0.47 -19.47
CA PRO A 41 -9.29 0.95 -18.16
C PRO A 41 -9.60 -0.10 -17.08
N SER A 42 -8.73 -0.18 -16.07
CA SER A 42 -8.99 -0.96 -14.87
C SER A 42 -10.23 -0.41 -14.16
N LYS A 43 -11.10 -1.34 -13.77
CA LYS A 43 -12.29 -1.08 -12.95
C LYS A 43 -12.00 -1.14 -11.46
N ASP A 44 -10.74 -1.38 -11.08
CA ASP A 44 -10.37 -1.56 -9.69
C ASP A 44 -10.44 -0.22 -8.95
N LYS A 45 -11.18 -0.22 -7.84
CA LYS A 45 -11.20 0.91 -6.90
C LYS A 45 -9.88 1.03 -6.13
N PHE A 46 -9.23 -0.11 -5.91
CA PHE A 46 -8.00 -0.22 -5.14
C PHE A 46 -6.93 -1.00 -5.92
N PRO A 47 -6.43 -0.47 -7.06
CA PRO A 47 -5.39 -1.16 -7.82
C PRO A 47 -4.10 -1.28 -6.99
N VAL A 48 -3.53 -2.48 -7.02
CA VAL A 48 -2.20 -2.76 -6.45
C VAL A 48 -1.16 -2.30 -7.47
N LEU A 49 -0.38 -1.29 -7.11
CA LEU A 49 0.65 -0.70 -7.97
C LEU A 49 1.97 -1.46 -7.89
N PHE A 50 2.22 -2.03 -6.73
CA PHE A 50 3.41 -2.81 -6.43
C PHE A 50 3.03 -3.91 -5.45
N SER A 51 3.56 -5.09 -5.63
CA SER A 51 3.46 -6.16 -4.66
C SER A 51 4.72 -7.00 -4.62
N MET A 52 5.06 -7.46 -3.43
CA MET A 52 6.03 -8.52 -3.22
C MET A 52 5.38 -9.55 -2.30
N ILE A 53 5.25 -10.76 -2.82
CA ILE A 53 4.58 -11.87 -2.15
C ILE A 53 5.63 -12.96 -1.94
N ASN A 54 5.76 -13.45 -0.72
CA ASN A 54 6.87 -14.32 -0.36
C ASN A 54 6.72 -15.76 -0.86
N GLU A 55 5.57 -16.19 -1.39
CA GLU A 55 5.41 -17.49 -2.05
C GLU A 55 4.10 -17.55 -2.88
N LYS A 56 4.16 -18.19 -4.06
CA LYS A 56 3.09 -18.62 -5.02
C LYS A 56 1.96 -17.62 -5.37
N GLN A 57 1.67 -17.52 -6.68
CA GLN A 57 0.52 -16.81 -7.29
C GLN A 57 -0.85 -17.02 -6.62
N ARG A 58 -1.06 -18.14 -5.92
CA ARG A 58 -2.29 -18.44 -5.17
C ARG A 58 -2.59 -17.42 -4.07
N SER A 59 -1.58 -16.77 -3.50
CA SER A 59 -1.78 -15.74 -2.49
C SER A 59 -2.42 -14.49 -3.10
N TYR A 60 -2.04 -14.14 -4.35
CA TYR A 60 -2.73 -13.34 -5.40
C TYR A 60 -4.22 -13.06 -5.23
N GLU A 61 -4.97 -14.14 -5.43
CA GLU A 61 -6.41 -14.12 -5.59
C GLU A 61 -7.11 -14.13 -4.22
N ILE A 62 -6.40 -14.55 -3.17
CA ILE A 62 -6.91 -14.65 -1.80
C ILE A 62 -6.82 -13.29 -1.11
N TRP A 63 -5.64 -12.67 -1.12
CA TRP A 63 -5.40 -11.41 -0.40
C TRP A 63 -6.03 -10.18 -1.06
N LYS A 64 -6.11 -10.11 -2.40
CA LYS A 64 -6.55 -8.91 -3.11
C LYS A 64 -7.99 -8.50 -2.76
N PRO A 65 -8.99 -9.41 -2.77
CA PRO A 65 -10.34 -9.09 -2.34
C PRO A 65 -10.38 -8.56 -0.89
N LYS A 66 -9.57 -9.14 0.01
CA LYS A 66 -9.53 -8.73 1.43
C LYS A 66 -8.92 -7.35 1.62
N ILE A 67 -7.90 -7.02 0.84
CA ILE A 67 -7.32 -5.67 0.81
C ILE A 67 -8.38 -4.66 0.34
N ASP A 68 -9.16 -5.01 -0.69
CA ASP A 68 -10.22 -4.15 -1.20
C ASP A 68 -11.31 -3.92 -0.16
N ASP A 69 -11.77 -4.98 0.50
CA ASP A 69 -12.74 -4.90 1.60
C ASP A 69 -12.19 -4.04 2.73
N PHE A 70 -10.98 -4.34 3.21
CA PHE A 70 -10.33 -3.60 4.28
C PHE A 70 -10.20 -2.10 3.96
N LEU A 71 -9.71 -1.76 2.76
CA LEU A 71 -9.56 -0.36 2.36
C LEU A 71 -10.90 0.32 2.13
N SER A 72 -11.92 -0.36 1.61
CA SER A 72 -13.27 0.20 1.46
C SER A 72 -13.80 0.74 2.79
N PHE A 73 -13.55 0.03 3.90
CA PHE A 73 -13.99 0.47 5.23
C PHE A 73 -13.03 1.43 5.93
N SER A 74 -11.73 1.32 5.68
CA SER A 74 -10.72 1.95 6.54
C SER A 74 -10.00 3.14 5.90
N HIS A 75 -10.00 3.30 4.58
CA HIS A 75 -9.12 4.28 3.92
C HIS A 75 -9.34 5.71 4.42
N GLN A 76 -10.60 6.14 4.59
CA GLN A 76 -10.91 7.49 5.10
C GLN A 76 -10.36 7.71 6.50
N THR A 77 -10.48 6.70 7.36
CA THR A 77 -10.00 6.71 8.74
C THR A 77 -8.47 6.66 8.81
N VAL A 78 -7.82 5.89 7.94
CA VAL A 78 -6.35 5.84 7.86
C VAL A 78 -5.80 7.21 7.44
N ILE A 79 -6.45 7.86 6.46
CA ILE A 79 -6.07 9.22 6.02
C ILE A 79 -6.28 10.24 7.14
N SER A 80 -7.45 10.25 7.79
CA SER A 80 -7.80 11.30 8.76
C SER A 80 -7.03 11.19 10.07
N GLU A 81 -6.76 9.97 10.54
CA GLU A 81 -6.02 9.76 11.79
C GLU A 81 -4.50 9.72 11.58
N GLY A 82 -4.03 9.45 10.35
CA GLY A 82 -2.61 9.26 10.05
C GLY A 82 -1.97 8.07 10.78
N LYS A 83 -2.79 7.14 11.28
CA LYS A 83 -2.37 5.98 12.08
C LYS A 83 -2.43 4.70 11.26
N THR A 84 -1.51 3.78 11.55
CA THR A 84 -1.60 2.40 11.07
C THR A 84 -2.91 1.79 11.55
N LYS A 85 -3.68 1.18 10.65
CA LYS A 85 -4.83 0.34 11.00
C LYS A 85 -4.45 -1.12 10.86
N CYS A 86 -4.96 -1.95 11.78
CA CYS A 86 -4.77 -3.40 11.78
C CYS A 86 -6.13 -4.09 11.63
N LEU A 87 -6.20 -5.12 10.80
CA LEU A 87 -7.37 -5.97 10.64
C LEU A 87 -6.93 -7.43 10.76
N VAL A 88 -7.65 -8.22 11.55
CA VAL A 88 -7.46 -9.68 11.60
C VAL A 88 -8.66 -10.34 10.94
N GLU A 89 -8.40 -11.12 9.91
CA GLU A 89 -9.39 -11.93 9.21
C GLU A 89 -9.11 -13.42 9.38
N LYS A 90 -10.15 -14.24 9.19
CA LYS A 90 -10.03 -15.69 9.19
C LYS A 90 -10.72 -16.25 7.95
N GLU A 91 -9.97 -16.94 7.11
CA GLU A 91 -10.45 -17.54 5.86
C GLU A 91 -10.06 -19.01 5.84
N LYS A 92 -11.04 -19.92 5.71
CA LYS A 92 -10.81 -21.38 5.62
C LYS A 92 -9.89 -21.94 6.72
N GLY A 93 -9.97 -21.36 7.93
CA GLY A 93 -9.16 -21.78 9.08
C GLY A 93 -7.79 -21.11 9.19
N ILE A 94 -7.38 -20.32 8.21
CA ILE A 94 -6.13 -19.53 8.23
C ILE A 94 -6.44 -18.13 8.75
N GLU A 95 -5.73 -17.71 9.81
CA GLU A 95 -5.79 -16.33 10.29
C GLU A 95 -4.83 -15.47 9.48
N MET A 96 -5.30 -14.32 9.02
CA MET A 96 -4.51 -13.32 8.32
C MET A 96 -4.58 -12.00 9.07
N THR A 97 -3.43 -11.35 9.25
CA THR A 97 -3.36 -10.01 9.83
C THR A 97 -2.89 -9.03 8.77
N PHE A 98 -3.70 -8.01 8.52
CA PHE A 98 -3.42 -6.91 7.63
C PHE A 98 -3.03 -5.68 8.42
N PHE A 99 -1.99 -4.98 7.98
CA PHE A 99 -1.67 -3.65 8.44
C PHE A 99 -1.73 -2.70 7.25
N CYS A 100 -2.36 -1.54 7.42
CA CYS A 100 -2.41 -0.49 6.41
C CYS A 100 -1.92 0.84 7.00
N ASN A 101 -1.08 1.54 6.26
CA ASN A 101 -0.64 2.88 6.59
C ASN A 101 -0.71 3.78 5.35
N HIS A 102 -1.11 5.04 5.55
CA HIS A 102 -1.20 6.02 4.48
C HIS A 102 0.18 6.59 4.15
N ILE A 103 0.57 6.45 2.89
CA ILE A 103 1.83 6.99 2.40
C ILE A 103 1.65 8.48 2.16
N GLU A 104 0.96 8.83 1.08
CA GLU A 104 0.75 10.19 0.62
C GLU A 104 -0.38 10.16 -0.43
N TRP A 105 -1.12 11.27 -0.58
CA TRP A 105 -2.19 11.38 -1.57
C TRP A 105 -3.25 10.28 -1.40
N GLN A 106 -3.41 9.39 -2.39
CA GLN A 106 -4.30 8.24 -2.32
C GLN A 106 -3.52 6.91 -2.24
N LEU A 107 -2.26 6.93 -1.81
CA LEU A 107 -1.41 5.74 -1.74
C LEU A 107 -1.34 5.17 -0.32
N PHE A 108 -1.43 3.85 -0.24
CA PHE A 108 -1.42 3.09 1.01
C PHE A 108 -0.38 1.98 0.92
N LEU A 109 0.35 1.78 2.01
CA LEU A 109 1.22 0.62 2.20
C LEU A 109 0.44 -0.44 2.99
N VAL A 110 0.33 -1.64 2.44
CA VAL A 110 -0.37 -2.76 3.08
C VAL A 110 0.60 -3.91 3.32
N LEU A 111 0.61 -4.45 4.54
CA LEU A 111 1.31 -5.67 4.91
C LEU A 111 0.31 -6.76 5.25
N CYS A 112 0.62 -7.99 4.87
CA CYS A 112 -0.17 -9.17 5.21
C CYS A 112 0.72 -10.22 5.89
N PHE A 113 0.21 -10.80 6.97
CA PHE A 113 0.80 -11.95 7.66
C PHE A 113 -0.22 -13.08 7.69
N GLU A 114 0.16 -14.28 7.27
CA GLU A 114 -0.67 -15.50 7.40
C GLU A 114 -0.60 -16.08 8.83
N ARG A 115 -0.84 -15.22 9.80
CA ARG A 115 -1.00 -15.54 11.22
C ARG A 115 -1.57 -14.33 11.94
N LYS A 116 -2.04 -14.52 13.17
CA LYS A 116 -2.32 -13.41 14.08
C LYS A 116 -1.03 -12.67 14.47
N VAL A 117 -1.02 -11.36 14.26
CA VAL A 117 0.04 -10.45 14.73
C VAL A 117 -0.61 -9.36 15.59
N PRO A 118 -0.06 -9.03 16.77
CA PRO A 118 -0.61 -7.95 17.60
C PRO A 118 -0.56 -6.61 16.86
N GLU A 119 -1.63 -5.82 16.96
CA GLU A 119 -1.70 -4.47 16.37
C GLU A 119 -0.54 -3.58 16.84
N LYS A 120 -0.16 -3.69 18.12
CA LYS A 120 0.91 -2.92 18.74
C LYS A 120 2.30 -3.55 18.60
N GLU A 121 2.47 -4.52 17.69
CA GLU A 121 3.77 -5.15 17.44
C GLU A 121 4.79 -4.11 16.96
N SER A 122 5.75 -3.78 17.84
CA SER A 122 6.69 -2.67 17.64
C SER A 122 7.51 -2.81 16.36
N ALA A 123 7.94 -4.02 16.01
CA ALA A 123 8.73 -4.26 14.81
C ALA A 123 7.95 -3.92 13.54
N VAL A 124 6.65 -4.23 13.49
CA VAL A 124 5.77 -3.93 12.34
C VAL A 124 5.50 -2.43 12.26
N GLN A 125 5.20 -1.79 13.40
CA GLN A 125 4.93 -0.35 13.45
C GLN A 125 6.14 0.48 13.03
N ASN A 126 7.33 0.13 13.55
CA ASN A 126 8.57 0.80 13.19
C ASN A 126 8.88 0.63 11.69
N PHE A 127 8.79 -0.60 11.17
CA PHE A 127 9.00 -0.86 9.76
C PHE A 127 8.03 -0.03 8.87
N LEU A 128 6.74 -0.01 9.20
CA LEU A 128 5.75 0.76 8.45
C LEU A 128 6.07 2.27 8.49
N SER A 129 6.40 2.81 9.66
CA SER A 129 6.79 4.21 9.81
C SER A 129 8.02 4.56 8.98
N ASP A 130 9.04 3.70 8.99
CA ASP A 130 10.29 3.93 8.25
C ASP A 130 10.02 3.93 6.74
N VAL A 131 9.37 2.89 6.22
CA VAL A 131 9.08 2.76 4.78
C VAL A 131 8.16 3.87 4.28
N VAL A 132 7.08 4.17 5.01
CA VAL A 132 6.20 5.30 4.67
C VAL A 132 6.99 6.61 4.70
N GLY A 133 7.86 6.80 5.69
CA GLY A 133 8.74 7.96 5.78
C GLY A 133 9.65 8.14 4.56
N PHE A 134 10.14 7.05 3.96
CA PHE A 134 10.94 7.10 2.73
C PHE A 134 10.11 7.33 1.46
N LEU A 135 8.88 6.83 1.42
CA LEU A 135 8.01 6.94 0.24
C LEU A 135 7.31 8.30 0.14
N ARG A 136 7.29 9.08 1.23
CA ARG A 136 6.73 10.43 1.27
C ARG A 136 7.62 11.42 0.52
N PHE A 137 7.15 11.87 -0.63
CA PHE A 137 7.88 12.81 -1.49
C PHE A 137 7.99 14.20 -0.83
N SER A 138 7.08 14.53 0.09
CA SER A 138 7.15 15.75 0.90
C SER A 138 8.43 15.83 1.72
N LYS A 139 8.92 14.70 2.25
CA LYS A 139 10.18 14.65 3.02
C LYS A 139 11.38 14.95 2.12
N LEU A 140 11.45 14.32 0.95
CA LEU A 140 12.49 14.60 -0.05
C LEU A 140 12.46 16.08 -0.46
N TYR A 141 11.27 16.65 -0.69
CA TYR A 141 11.14 18.07 -1.02
C TYR A 141 11.61 18.99 0.11
N GLN A 142 11.32 18.65 1.37
CA GLN A 142 11.79 19.41 2.54
C GLN A 142 13.32 19.33 2.71
N GLU A 143 13.91 18.16 2.49
CA GLU A 143 15.36 17.94 2.50
C GLU A 143 16.06 18.69 1.37
N LEU A 144 15.45 18.79 0.19
CA LEU A 144 15.96 19.61 -0.90
C LEU A 144 15.85 21.12 -0.63
N ARG A 145 14.81 21.55 0.10
CA ARG A 145 14.56 22.95 0.44
C ARG A 145 15.46 23.45 1.57
N THR A 146 15.92 22.56 2.43
CA THR A 146 16.75 22.92 3.60
C THR A 146 18.18 22.48 3.32
N PRO A 147 19.13 23.40 3.05
CA PRO A 147 20.51 23.02 2.84
C PRO A 147 21.01 22.24 4.07
N PRO A 148 21.84 21.20 3.88
CA PRO A 148 22.35 20.43 5.01
C PRO A 148 23.00 21.41 5.98
N LYS A 149 22.59 21.37 7.26
CA LYS A 149 23.26 22.15 8.30
C LYS A 149 24.73 21.73 8.26
N SER A 150 25.59 22.64 7.83
CA SER A 150 27.03 22.50 7.94
C SER A 150 27.33 22.22 9.40
N GLY A 151 27.66 20.96 9.71
CA GLY A 151 28.15 20.59 11.03
C GLY A 151 29.43 21.38 11.27
N ASN A 152 29.38 22.29 12.23
CA ASN A 152 30.58 22.93 12.74
C ASN A 152 31.49 21.83 13.24
N SER A 153 32.66 21.74 12.61
CA SER A 153 33.83 20.99 13.06
C SER A 153 34.39 21.62 14.33
#